data_AF-E2C860-F1
#
_entry.id   AF-E2C860-F1
#
_cell.length_a   1.000
_cell.length_b   1.000
_cell.length_c   1.000
_cell.angle_alpha   90.00
_cell.angle_beta   90.00
_cell.angle_gamma   90.00
#
_symmetry.space_group_name_H-M   'P 1'
#
loop_
_entity.id
_entity.type
_entity.pdbx_description
1 polymer ?
#
loop_
_entity_poly.entity_id
_entity_poly.type
_entity_poly.pdbx_seq_one_letter_code
_entity_poly.pdbx_strand_id
1 'polypeptide(L)'
;MAMRHTLRKLRNISSVMYSSGILFTHCTLSEKLNEKEKLKLEPPDIKKLTYESMIQCSTLDVVNSATQALTVTCMAIINLSTEYRTLLNKLISLLTDTLNHDVSDVHWDLIVEVRTEMEEKKQILMKLTGYMDYVHKMAVATSEISFLSGMDSLSNLLCQRINDVLDNVKKEVESNLELEQAYRHIQEQCIKNSKETAKT
;
A
#
# COMPACT_ATOMS: atom_id res chain seq x y z
N MET A 1 -31.07 55.22 -16.89
CA MET A 1 -31.63 54.01 -16.25
C MET A 1 -30.50 53.04 -15.95
N ALA A 2 -30.41 52.60 -14.67
CA ALA A 2 -29.72 51.43 -14.08
C ALA A 2 -28.34 51.02 -14.66
N MET A 3 -27.19 51.20 -14.00
CA MET A 3 -26.70 50.81 -12.66
C MET A 3 -26.64 49.28 -12.41
N ARG A 4 -25.40 48.75 -12.31
CA ARG A 4 -24.88 47.60 -11.53
C ARG A 4 -23.43 47.33 -12.04
N HIS A 5 -22.33 47.80 -11.42
CA HIS A 5 -21.61 47.26 -10.24
C HIS A 5 -21.60 45.70 -10.21
N THR A 6 -20.51 44.93 -10.08
CA THR A 6 -19.17 45.13 -9.46
C THR A 6 -18.30 43.86 -9.63
N LEU A 7 -16.97 44.07 -9.65
CA LEU A 7 -15.89 43.31 -8.96
C LEU A 7 -15.64 41.82 -9.23
N ARG A 8 -14.46 41.58 -9.85
CA ARG A 8 -13.31 40.82 -9.29
C ARG A 8 -13.65 39.74 -8.25
N LYS A 9 -13.41 38.47 -8.60
CA LYS A 9 -13.18 37.41 -7.61
C LYS A 9 -11.85 36.71 -7.89
N LEU A 10 -10.82 37.15 -7.15
CA LEU A 10 -9.68 36.32 -6.78
C LEU A 10 -10.25 35.05 -6.14
N ARG A 11 -10.01 33.89 -6.74
CA ARG A 11 -10.29 32.62 -6.08
C ARG A 11 -9.11 32.33 -5.16
N ASN A 12 -9.31 32.64 -3.89
CA ASN A 12 -8.35 32.41 -2.82
C ASN A 12 -7.97 30.93 -2.73
N ILE A 13 -6.66 30.73 -2.59
CA ILE A 13 -6.02 29.55 -2.02
C ILE A 13 -6.53 29.43 -0.57
N SER A 14 -7.12 28.29 -0.23
CA SER A 14 -7.24 27.86 1.16
C SER A 14 -6.64 26.48 1.27
N SER A 15 -5.44 26.43 1.84
CA SER A 15 -4.84 25.23 2.42
C SER A 15 -5.83 24.66 3.42
N VAL A 16 -6.29 23.43 3.18
CA VAL A 16 -7.07 22.67 4.15
C VAL A 16 -6.07 22.12 5.17
N MET A 17 -5.88 22.84 6.27
CA MET A 17 -5.25 22.29 7.47
C MET A 17 -6.23 21.27 8.07
N TYR A 18 -5.94 19.98 7.90
CA TYR A 18 -6.53 18.95 8.75
C TYR A 18 -5.83 19.05 10.12
N SER A 19 -6.32 19.95 10.98
CA SER A 19 -6.05 19.85 12.40
C SER A 19 -6.79 18.61 12.91
N SER A 20 -6.07 17.49 13.02
CA SER A 20 -6.56 16.33 13.77
C SER A 20 -6.56 16.69 15.25
N GLY A 21 -7.58 17.43 15.68
CA GLY A 21 -7.85 17.65 17.08
C GLY A 21 -8.24 16.31 17.70
N ILE A 22 -7.45 15.85 18.67
CA ILE A 22 -7.85 14.74 19.54
C ILE A 22 -9.07 15.24 20.31
N LEU A 23 -10.27 14.83 19.89
CA LEU A 23 -11.47 14.97 20.71
C LEU A 23 -11.37 13.96 21.83
N PHE A 24 -10.74 14.36 22.94
CA PHE A 24 -11.08 13.76 24.22
C PHE A 24 -12.53 14.12 24.51
N THR A 25 -13.45 13.19 24.27
CA THR A 25 -14.82 13.30 24.78
C THR A 25 -14.73 13.20 26.30
N HIS A 26 -14.55 14.33 26.96
CA HIS A 26 -14.91 14.47 28.36
C HIS A 26 -16.42 14.22 28.44
N CYS A 27 -16.82 13.05 28.92
CA CYS A 27 -18.20 12.77 29.30
C CYS A 27 -18.53 13.65 30.52
N THR A 28 -18.88 14.92 30.28
CA THR A 28 -19.60 15.72 31.27
C THR A 28 -21.06 15.32 31.19
N LEU A 29 -21.42 14.27 31.92
CA LEU A 29 -22.81 13.97 32.24
C LEU A 29 -23.34 15.13 33.10
N SER A 30 -24.02 16.08 32.48
CA SER A 30 -24.74 17.14 33.18
C SER A 30 -26.08 17.38 32.49
N GLU A 31 -26.99 16.43 32.66
CA GLU A 31 -28.42 16.69 32.58
C GLU A 31 -29.06 16.30 33.92
N LYS A 32 -29.86 17.22 34.46
CA LYS A 32 -30.45 17.15 35.80
C LYS A 32 -31.23 15.85 36.00
N LEU A 33 -30.80 15.06 36.98
CA LEU A 33 -31.50 13.87 37.46
C LEU A 33 -32.82 14.25 38.15
N ASN A 34 -33.90 13.56 37.78
CA ASN A 34 -35.16 13.56 38.50
C ASN A 34 -35.09 12.45 39.58
N GLU A 35 -35.28 12.80 40.85
CA GLU A 35 -34.94 12.00 42.06
C GLU A 35 -35.69 10.66 42.25
N LYS A 36 -36.43 10.13 41.27
CA LYS A 36 -37.31 8.96 41.47
C LYS A 36 -37.00 7.72 40.64
N GLU A 37 -36.05 7.77 39.74
CA GLU A 37 -35.54 6.58 39.08
C GLU A 37 -34.19 6.21 39.69
N LYS A 38 -34.23 5.42 40.77
CA LYS A 38 -33.15 4.50 41.09
C LYS A 38 -33.06 3.49 39.94
N LEU A 39 -32.53 3.94 38.80
CA LEU A 39 -31.99 3.10 37.76
C LEU A 39 -31.01 2.18 38.47
N LYS A 40 -31.27 0.87 38.38
CA LYS A 40 -30.25 -0.14 38.58
C LYS A 40 -29.21 0.09 37.48
N LEU A 41 -28.40 1.13 37.62
CA LEU A 41 -27.16 1.26 36.90
C LEU A 41 -26.31 0.11 37.43
N GLU A 42 -26.26 -0.94 36.63
CA GLU A 42 -25.23 -1.96 36.77
C GLU A 42 -23.90 -1.18 36.87
N PRO A 43 -23.10 -1.39 37.93
CA PRO A 43 -21.84 -0.67 38.09
C PRO A 43 -21.04 -0.78 36.79
N PRO A 44 -20.35 0.28 36.32
CA PRO A 44 -19.40 0.14 35.22
C PRO A 44 -18.52 -1.06 35.53
N ASP A 45 -18.51 -2.04 34.65
CA ASP A 45 -17.81 -3.32 34.87
C ASP A 45 -16.37 -3.00 35.31
N ILE A 46 -16.08 -3.19 36.60
CA ILE A 46 -14.84 -2.74 37.24
C ILE A 46 -13.63 -3.41 36.58
N LYS A 47 -13.85 -4.53 35.88
CA LYS A 47 -12.87 -5.23 35.06
C LYS A 47 -12.42 -4.44 33.81
N LYS A 48 -13.22 -3.50 33.29
CA LYS A 48 -12.87 -2.60 32.17
C LYS A 48 -12.04 -1.38 32.58
N LEU A 49 -11.82 -1.17 33.88
CA LEU A 49 -11.02 -0.06 34.41
C LEU A 49 -9.63 -0.49 34.89
N THR A 50 -9.25 -1.75 34.65
CA THR A 50 -7.91 -2.25 35.00
C THR A 50 -6.89 -1.87 33.93
N TYR A 51 -5.63 -1.67 34.32
CA TYR A 51 -4.54 -1.44 33.38
C TYR A 51 -4.41 -2.57 32.35
N GLU A 52 -4.68 -3.81 32.75
CA GLU A 52 -4.70 -4.98 31.85
C GLU A 52 -5.74 -4.82 30.73
N SER A 53 -6.97 -4.41 31.06
CA SER A 53 -8.01 -4.18 30.04
C SER A 53 -7.66 -3.02 29.11
N MET A 54 -7.00 -1.96 29.61
CA MET A 54 -6.52 -0.85 28.78
C MET A 54 -5.39 -1.30 27.84
N ILE A 55 -4.47 -2.14 28.33
CA ILE A 55 -3.41 -2.75 27.52
C ILE A 55 -4.03 -3.61 26.42
N GLN A 56 -4.98 -4.49 26.74
CA GLN A 56 -5.67 -5.32 25.76
C GLN A 56 -6.41 -4.49 24.69
N CYS A 57 -7.08 -3.41 25.08
CA CYS A 57 -7.70 -2.48 24.13
C CYS A 57 -6.65 -1.83 23.21
N SER A 58 -5.56 -1.31 23.77
CA SER A 58 -4.49 -0.72 22.96
C SER A 58 -3.84 -1.75 22.02
N THR A 59 -3.64 -2.98 22.49
CA THR A 59 -3.10 -4.09 21.70
C THR A 59 -4.01 -4.41 20.52
N LEU A 60 -5.33 -4.42 20.72
CA LEU A 60 -6.30 -4.62 19.64
C LEU A 60 -6.16 -3.55 18.55
N ASP A 61 -5.97 -2.28 18.92
CA ASP A 61 -5.79 -1.18 17.96
C ASP A 61 -4.50 -1.33 17.15
N VAL A 62 -3.42 -1.76 17.79
CA VAL A 62 -2.14 -2.02 17.12
C VAL A 62 -2.27 -3.22 16.16
N VAL A 63 -2.94 -4.30 16.58
CA VAL A 63 -3.23 -5.46 15.71
C VAL A 63 -4.00 -5.03 14.47
N ASN A 64 -5.04 -4.21 14.62
CA ASN A 64 -5.84 -3.71 13.51
C ASN A 64 -4.99 -2.86 12.56
N SER A 65 -4.14 -1.99 13.11
CA SER A 65 -3.24 -1.14 12.33
C SER A 65 -2.20 -1.96 11.55
N ALA A 66 -1.58 -2.95 12.18
CA ALA A 66 -0.64 -3.88 11.55
C ALA A 66 -1.31 -4.69 10.44
N THR A 67 -2.50 -5.21 10.72
CA THR A 67 -3.33 -5.95 9.76
C THR A 67 -3.65 -5.10 8.53
N GLN A 68 -4.06 -3.85 8.73
CA GLN A 68 -4.36 -2.92 7.65
C GLN A 68 -3.11 -2.61 6.83
N ALA A 69 -1.98 -2.30 7.49
CA ALA A 69 -0.72 -2.00 6.82
C ALA A 69 -0.22 -3.18 5.96
N LEU A 70 -0.28 -4.40 6.48
CA LEU A 70 0.03 -5.64 5.73
C LEU A 70 -0.83 -5.74 4.48
N THR A 71 -2.13 -5.54 4.63
CA THR A 71 -3.11 -5.72 3.56
C THR A 71 -2.92 -4.69 2.45
N VAL A 72 -2.85 -3.42 2.81
CA VAL A 72 -2.71 -2.32 1.85
C VAL A 72 -1.38 -2.42 1.10
N THR A 73 -0.29 -2.74 1.81
CA THR A 73 1.03 -2.89 1.18
C THR A 73 1.06 -4.08 0.23
N CYS A 74 0.52 -5.23 0.65
CA CYS A 74 0.43 -6.42 -0.19
C CYS A 74 -0.39 -6.17 -1.46
N MET A 75 -1.58 -5.58 -1.33
CA MET A 75 -2.42 -5.25 -2.49
C MET A 75 -1.73 -4.26 -3.44
N ALA A 76 -1.02 -3.26 -2.89
CA ALA A 76 -0.25 -2.33 -3.71
C ALA A 76 0.86 -3.05 -4.49
N ILE A 77 1.57 -3.99 -3.87
CA ILE A 77 2.60 -4.80 -4.52
C ILE A 77 1.99 -5.67 -5.63
N ILE A 78 0.88 -6.38 -5.36
CA ILE A 78 0.22 -7.26 -6.34
C ILE A 78 -0.26 -6.46 -7.56
N ASN A 79 -0.98 -5.37 -7.33
CA ASN A 79 -1.53 -4.55 -8.41
C ASN A 79 -0.41 -3.96 -9.28
N LEU A 80 0.61 -3.39 -8.62
CA LEU A 80 1.72 -2.77 -9.32
C LEU A 80 2.60 -3.82 -10.05
N SER A 81 2.75 -5.02 -9.49
CA SER A 81 3.43 -6.14 -10.16
C SER A 81 2.68 -6.59 -11.41
N THR A 82 1.35 -6.56 -11.38
CA THR A 82 0.52 -6.88 -12.56
C THR A 82 0.69 -5.83 -13.67
N GLU A 83 0.66 -4.55 -13.32
CA GLU A 83 0.94 -3.45 -14.27
C GLU A 83 2.36 -3.56 -14.84
N TYR A 84 3.34 -3.78 -13.97
CA TYR A 84 4.75 -3.95 -14.35
C TYR A 84 4.95 -5.12 -15.32
N ARG A 85 4.36 -6.28 -15.03
CA ARG A 85 4.42 -7.44 -15.92
C ARG A 85 3.72 -7.20 -17.26
N THR A 86 2.67 -6.39 -17.29
CA THR A 86 2.01 -5.99 -18.54
C THR A 86 2.95 -5.17 -19.42
N LEU A 87 3.67 -4.20 -18.83
CA LEU A 87 4.65 -3.38 -19.54
C LEU A 87 5.85 -4.21 -20.01
N LEU A 88 6.34 -5.14 -19.18
CA LEU A 88 7.40 -6.07 -19.57
C LEU A 88 7.00 -6.95 -20.75
N ASN A 89 5.80 -7.54 -20.72
CA ASN A 89 5.30 -8.33 -21.85
C ASN A 89 5.18 -7.48 -23.12
N LYS A 90 4.67 -6.26 -23.01
CA LYS A 90 4.60 -5.32 -24.14
C LYS A 90 6.00 -5.03 -24.71
N LEU A 91 6.99 -4.77 -23.84
CA LEU A 91 8.37 -4.57 -24.28
C LEU A 91 8.99 -5.80 -24.94
N ILE A 92 8.72 -7.00 -24.41
CA ILE A 92 9.16 -8.26 -25.01
C ILE A 92 8.60 -8.39 -26.42
N SER A 93 7.30 -8.15 -26.62
CA SER A 93 6.68 -8.17 -27.95
C SER A 93 7.29 -7.14 -28.88
N LEU A 94 7.42 -5.88 -28.46
CA LEU A 94 7.98 -4.82 -29.29
C LEU A 94 9.42 -5.10 -29.71
N LEU A 95 10.26 -5.61 -28.81
CA LEU A 95 11.64 -6.01 -29.12
C LEU A 95 11.68 -7.22 -30.06
N THR A 96 10.78 -8.19 -29.87
CA THR A 96 10.68 -9.34 -30.76
C THR A 96 10.30 -8.91 -32.18
N ASP A 97 9.45 -7.90 -32.35
CA ASP A 97 9.14 -7.35 -33.66
C ASP A 97 10.37 -6.77 -34.35
N THR A 98 11.25 -6.09 -33.59
CA THR A 98 12.52 -5.54 -34.13
C THR A 98 13.52 -6.63 -34.56
N LEU A 99 13.40 -7.84 -34.03
CA LEU A 99 14.24 -8.97 -34.45
C LEU A 99 13.76 -9.58 -35.77
N ASN A 100 12.46 -9.54 -36.04
CA ASN A 100 11.83 -10.23 -37.15
C ASN A 100 11.55 -9.32 -38.35
N HIS A 101 11.45 -8.01 -38.14
CA HIS A 101 11.03 -7.05 -39.14
C HIS A 101 11.85 -5.76 -39.06
N ASP A 102 11.92 -5.05 -40.18
CA ASP A 102 12.38 -3.67 -40.19
C ASP A 102 11.27 -2.77 -39.61
N VAL A 103 11.60 -2.03 -38.56
CA VAL A 103 10.64 -1.26 -37.76
C VAL A 103 10.85 0.23 -37.94
N SER A 104 9.76 1.00 -37.87
CA SER A 104 9.80 2.44 -38.05
C SER A 104 10.36 3.17 -36.82
N ASP A 105 10.78 4.43 -37.01
CA ASP A 105 11.21 5.31 -35.91
C ASP A 105 10.14 5.44 -34.82
N VAL A 106 8.85 5.46 -35.20
CA VAL A 106 7.72 5.52 -34.26
C VAL A 106 7.66 4.27 -33.36
N HIS A 107 8.07 3.10 -33.86
CA HIS A 107 8.15 1.88 -33.06
C HIS A 107 9.28 1.97 -32.03
N TRP A 108 10.42 2.56 -32.40
CA TRP A 108 11.52 2.81 -31.48
C TRP A 108 11.13 3.81 -30.38
N ASP A 109 10.41 4.87 -30.73
CA ASP A 109 9.87 5.83 -29.75
C ASP A 109 8.94 5.13 -28.75
N LEU A 110 8.06 4.25 -29.23
CA LEU A 110 7.17 3.45 -28.36
C LEU A 110 7.96 2.51 -27.44
N ILE A 111 9.03 1.88 -27.91
CA ILE A 111 9.91 1.06 -27.06
C ILE A 111 10.52 1.91 -25.94
N VAL A 112 10.97 3.12 -26.25
CA VAL A 112 11.55 4.03 -25.26
C VAL A 112 10.50 4.45 -24.24
N GLU A 113 9.31 4.86 -24.69
CA GLU A 113 8.20 5.25 -23.83
C GLU A 113 7.83 4.15 -22.84
N VAL A 114 7.58 2.93 -23.33
CA VAL A 114 7.18 1.79 -22.49
C VAL A 114 8.33 1.39 -21.54
N ARG A 115 9.60 1.53 -21.97
CA ARG A 115 10.76 1.27 -21.09
C ARG A 115 10.82 2.26 -19.94
N THR A 116 10.55 3.53 -20.19
CA THR A 116 10.50 4.56 -19.14
C THR A 116 9.39 4.27 -18.15
N GLU A 117 8.17 3.97 -18.63
CA GLU A 117 7.04 3.63 -17.76
C GLU A 117 7.34 2.36 -16.93
N MET A 118 7.92 1.32 -17.55
CA MET A 118 8.31 0.08 -16.87
C MET A 118 9.31 0.35 -15.75
N GLU A 119 10.33 1.18 -16.00
CA GLU A 119 11.34 1.51 -14.99
C GLU A 119 10.75 2.32 -13.83
N GLU A 120 9.83 3.25 -14.09
CA GLU A 120 9.13 3.98 -13.03
C GLU A 120 8.36 3.02 -12.10
N LYS A 121 7.64 2.06 -12.68
CA LYS A 121 6.89 1.03 -11.92
C LYS A 121 7.85 0.15 -11.12
N LYS A 122 8.99 -0.25 -11.69
CA LYS A 122 10.03 -1.02 -11.01
C LYS A 122 10.56 -0.30 -9.77
N GLN A 123 10.85 1.00 -9.89
CA GLN A 123 11.35 1.79 -8.76
C GLN A 123 10.33 1.91 -7.64
N ILE A 124 9.04 2.02 -7.96
CA ILE A 124 7.97 2.04 -6.96
C ILE A 124 7.83 0.65 -6.31
N LEU A 125 7.90 -0.44 -7.08
CA LEU A 125 7.89 -1.80 -6.55
C LEU A 125 9.03 -2.04 -5.56
N MET A 126 10.27 -1.65 -5.90
CA MET A 126 11.41 -1.77 -4.98
C MET A 126 11.16 -1.03 -3.66
N LYS A 127 10.59 0.18 -3.71
CA LYS A 127 10.23 0.94 -2.51
C LYS A 127 9.15 0.24 -1.68
N LEU A 128 8.11 -0.29 -2.32
CA LEU A 128 7.02 -1.00 -1.65
C LEU A 128 7.48 -2.32 -1.02
N THR A 129 8.36 -3.09 -1.69
CA THR A 129 8.97 -4.28 -1.11
C THR A 129 9.81 -3.93 0.12
N GLY A 130 10.62 -2.86 0.04
CA GLY A 130 11.34 -2.37 1.22
C GLY A 130 10.41 -1.89 2.34
N TYR A 131 9.30 -1.25 2.02
CA TYR A 131 8.28 -0.86 3.01
C TYR A 131 7.63 -2.08 3.67
N MET A 132 7.34 -3.13 2.89
CA MET A 132 6.77 -4.39 3.37
C MET A 132 7.66 -5.07 4.43
N ASP A 133 8.99 -4.98 4.31
CA ASP A 133 9.91 -5.51 5.32
C ASP A 133 9.72 -4.86 6.69
N TYR A 134 9.42 -3.56 6.74
CA TYR A 134 9.13 -2.85 7.98
C TYR A 134 7.73 -3.15 8.51
N VAL A 135 6.75 -3.26 7.62
CA VAL A 135 5.39 -3.68 7.98
C VAL A 135 5.41 -5.09 8.59
N HIS A 136 6.21 -6.01 8.03
CA HIS A 136 6.42 -7.34 8.58
C HIS A 136 7.00 -7.28 10.00
N LYS A 137 8.09 -6.52 10.23
CA LYS A 137 8.68 -6.35 11.56
C LYS A 137 7.68 -5.78 12.57
N MET A 138 6.88 -4.79 12.15
CA MET A 138 5.81 -4.22 12.98
C MET A 138 4.76 -5.27 13.33
N ALA A 139 4.34 -6.09 12.37
CA ALA A 139 3.34 -7.12 12.58
C ALA A 139 3.84 -8.25 13.51
N VAL A 140 5.11 -8.65 13.39
CA VAL A 140 5.74 -9.64 14.29
C VAL A 140 5.74 -9.11 15.72
N ALA A 141 6.24 -7.89 15.94
CA ALA A 141 6.24 -7.26 17.27
C ALA A 141 4.81 -7.12 17.83
N THR A 142 3.84 -6.79 16.97
CA THR A 142 2.42 -6.69 17.36
C THR A 142 1.84 -8.05 17.77
N SER A 143 2.25 -9.13 17.10
CA SER A 143 1.86 -10.49 17.48
C SER A 143 2.42 -10.86 18.85
N GLU A 144 3.67 -10.52 19.12
CA GLU A 144 4.30 -10.75 20.43
C GLU A 144 3.60 -9.94 21.54
N ILE A 145 3.27 -8.67 21.28
CA ILE A 145 2.49 -7.83 22.21
C ILE A 145 1.11 -8.45 22.47
N SER A 146 0.47 -9.02 21.45
CA SER A 146 -0.82 -9.70 21.58
C SER A 146 -0.73 -10.91 22.50
N PHE A 147 0.31 -11.74 22.33
CA PHE A 147 0.58 -12.87 23.21
C PHE A 147 0.83 -12.41 24.66
N LEU A 148 1.69 -11.40 24.86
CA LEU A 148 2.00 -10.86 26.20
C LEU A 148 0.79 -10.21 26.90
N SER A 149 -0.21 -9.76 26.14
CA SER A 149 -1.46 -9.19 26.66
C SER A 149 -2.51 -10.25 27.00
N GLY A 150 -2.18 -11.55 26.87
CA GLY A 150 -3.12 -12.66 27.06
C GLY A 150 -4.11 -12.85 25.89
N MET A 151 -3.80 -12.30 24.72
CA MET A 151 -4.64 -12.34 23.52
C MET A 151 -4.09 -13.36 22.50
N ASP A 152 -3.88 -14.60 22.95
CA ASP A 152 -3.23 -15.68 22.17
C ASP A 152 -3.91 -15.94 20.81
N SER A 153 -5.25 -15.86 20.78
CA SER A 153 -6.01 -16.05 19.55
C SER A 153 -5.69 -14.98 18.49
N LEU A 154 -5.51 -13.72 18.91
CA LEU A 154 -5.11 -12.63 18.02
C LEU A 154 -3.66 -12.77 17.57
N SER A 155 -2.75 -13.18 18.46
CA SER A 155 -1.37 -13.46 18.09
C SER A 155 -1.30 -14.53 16.99
N ASN A 156 -1.99 -15.66 17.20
CA ASN A 156 -2.03 -16.76 16.23
C ASN A 156 -2.63 -16.32 14.89
N LEU A 157 -3.73 -15.57 14.90
CA LEU A 157 -4.36 -15.03 13.70
C LEU A 157 -3.43 -14.08 12.94
N LEU A 158 -2.73 -13.19 13.65
CA LEU A 158 -1.81 -12.25 13.03
C LEU A 158 -0.60 -12.98 12.43
N CYS A 159 -0.05 -13.98 13.11
CA CYS A 159 1.02 -14.83 12.57
C CYS A 159 0.62 -15.54 11.27
N GLN A 160 -0.58 -16.12 11.21
CA GLN A 160 -1.10 -16.73 9.98
C GLN A 160 -1.17 -15.70 8.86
N ARG A 161 -1.73 -14.52 9.14
CA ARG A 161 -1.86 -13.45 8.15
C ARG A 161 -0.50 -12.93 7.67
N ILE A 162 0.49 -12.83 8.54
CA ILE A 162 1.86 -12.46 8.16
C ILE A 162 2.39 -13.45 7.14
N ASN A 163 2.29 -14.76 7.43
CA ASN A 163 2.78 -15.81 6.53
C ASN A 163 2.07 -15.75 5.16
N ASP A 164 0.74 -15.69 5.15
CA ASP A 164 -0.05 -15.62 3.92
C ASP A 164 0.34 -14.42 3.06
N VAL A 165 0.52 -13.25 3.69
CA VAL A 165 0.90 -12.03 2.98
C VAL A 165 2.31 -12.12 2.43
N LEU A 166 3.27 -12.62 3.20
CA LEU A 166 4.66 -12.77 2.76
C LEU A 166 4.78 -13.76 1.61
N ASP A 167 4.05 -14.87 1.65
CA ASP A 167 4.03 -15.85 0.57
C ASP A 167 3.49 -15.23 -0.73
N ASN A 168 2.44 -14.40 -0.65
CA ASN A 168 1.91 -13.71 -1.82
C ASN A 168 2.90 -12.68 -2.38
N VAL A 169 3.51 -11.87 -1.52
CA VAL A 169 4.54 -10.90 -1.95
C VAL A 169 5.72 -11.61 -2.60
N LYS A 170 6.17 -12.73 -2.02
CA LYS A 170 7.25 -13.55 -2.57
C LYS A 170 6.91 -14.07 -3.96
N LYS A 171 5.72 -14.63 -4.16
CA LYS A 171 5.25 -15.09 -5.49
C LYS A 171 5.27 -13.98 -6.53
N GLU A 172 4.82 -12.79 -6.18
CA GLU A 172 4.84 -11.64 -7.09
C GLU A 172 6.28 -11.23 -7.46
N VAL A 173 7.18 -11.18 -6.48
CA VAL A 173 8.60 -10.87 -6.72
C VAL A 173 9.26 -11.91 -7.62
N GLU A 174 9.01 -13.20 -7.37
CA GLU A 174 9.53 -14.31 -8.19
C GLU A 174 9.00 -14.24 -9.62
N SER A 175 7.70 -14.03 -9.80
CA SER A 175 7.10 -13.91 -11.14
C SER A 175 7.62 -12.68 -11.91
N ASN A 176 7.83 -11.56 -11.23
CA ASN A 176 8.45 -10.38 -11.83
C ASN A 176 9.88 -10.68 -12.29
N LEU A 177 10.66 -11.40 -11.48
CA LEU A 177 12.03 -11.77 -11.79
C LEU A 177 12.12 -12.71 -13.00
N GLU A 178 11.25 -13.71 -13.09
CA GLU A 178 11.18 -14.62 -14.25
C GLU A 178 10.93 -13.86 -15.54
N LEU A 179 9.98 -12.91 -15.52
CA LEU A 179 9.67 -12.12 -16.71
C LEU A 179 10.77 -11.12 -17.06
N GLU A 180 11.45 -10.55 -16.06
CA GLU A 180 12.64 -9.72 -16.29
C GLU A 180 13.77 -10.51 -16.98
N GLN A 181 13.96 -11.78 -16.61
CA GLN A 181 14.96 -12.63 -17.26
C GLN A 181 14.61 -12.87 -18.73
N ALA A 182 13.34 -13.14 -19.04
CA ALA A 182 12.87 -13.27 -20.42
C ALA A 182 13.09 -11.97 -21.22
N TYR A 183 12.77 -10.82 -20.63
CA TYR A 183 13.02 -9.51 -21.24
C TYR A 183 14.51 -9.28 -21.54
N ARG A 184 15.39 -9.54 -20.57
CA ARG A 184 16.85 -9.40 -20.76
C ARG A 184 17.36 -10.30 -21.87
N HIS A 185 16.85 -11.53 -21.95
CA HIS A 185 17.25 -12.46 -23.00
C HIS A 185 16.94 -11.93 -24.40
N ILE A 186 15.71 -11.43 -24.63
CA ILE A 186 15.33 -10.83 -25.91
C ILE A 186 16.13 -9.56 -26.21
N GLN A 187 16.38 -8.73 -25.20
CA GLN A 187 17.19 -7.53 -25.35
C GLN A 187 18.63 -7.88 -25.79
N GLU A 188 19.23 -8.92 -25.21
CA GLU A 188 20.55 -9.41 -25.61
C GLU A 188 20.57 -9.89 -27.07
N GLN A 189 19.53 -10.59 -27.52
CA GLN A 189 19.40 -11.01 -28.92
C GLN A 189 19.36 -9.80 -29.86
N CYS A 190 18.60 -8.76 -29.53
CA CYS A 190 18.52 -7.52 -30.33
C CYS A 190 19.90 -6.86 -30.46
N ILE A 191 20.65 -6.81 -29.36
CA ILE A 191 22.01 -6.23 -29.33
C ILE A 191 23.00 -7.07 -30.16
N LYS A 192 22.87 -8.39 -30.17
CA LYS A 192 23.74 -9.27 -30.98
C LYS A 192 23.44 -9.10 -32.47
N ASN A 193 22.17 -9.17 -32.87
CA ASN A 193 21.76 -9.02 -34.27
C ASN A 193 22.18 -7.66 -34.86
N SER A 194 21.99 -6.56 -34.11
CA SER A 194 22.42 -5.22 -34.56
C SER A 194 23.93 -5.08 -34.75
N LYS A 195 24.74 -5.80 -33.96
CA LYS A 195 26.21 -5.83 -34.12
C LYS A 195 26.65 -6.66 -35.33
N GLU A 196 25.89 -7.66 -35.73
CA GLU A 196 26.16 -8.48 -36.90
C GLU A 196 25.81 -7.72 -38.19
N THR A 197 24.67 -7.05 -38.23
CA THR A 197 24.29 -6.20 -39.36
C THR A 197 25.21 -4.99 -39.53
N ALA A 198 25.72 -4.39 -38.45
CA ALA A 198 26.67 -3.27 -38.52
C ALA A 198 28.09 -3.64 -38.99
N LYS A 199 28.43 -4.93 -39.04
CA LYS A 199 29.74 -5.43 -39.54
C LYS A 199 29.73 -5.82 -41.02
N THR A 200 28.54 -5.85 -41.63
CA THR A 200 28.33 -6.22 -43.04
C THR A 200 28.27 -4.95 -43.88
#